data_AF-A0A954HVR1-F1
#
_entry.id   AF-A0A954HVR1-F1
#
_cell.length_a   1.000
_cell.length_b   1.000
_cell.length_c   1.000
_cell.angle_alpha   90.00
_cell.angle_beta   90.00
_cell.angle_gamma   90.00
#
_symmetry.space_group_name_H-M   'P 1'
#
loop_
_entity.id
_entity.type
_entity.pdbx_description
1 polymer ?
#
loop_
_entity_poly.entity_id
_entity_poly.type
_entity_poly.pdbx_seq_one_letter_code
_entity_poly.pdbx_strand_id
1 'polypeptide(L)'
;MALKHRKSWLTACTLVAIAVGVGWTFAQPGTNQNQSPAPVNLLPQEALLFVTTDGSLAHRDAWEQTAAYQAIEESGLEAMFEKVIDGFHQLAAAQGAGGFVSLGRTALIHLRDHGLSLAATVVPQQNGPPTGYAILVLHDAARFEETVAQLIMGGTQGELDFQQADKAGRTVTFAVIPDSPGVEVGWWQESGHLVLVAGIQAVDSAIAVATGEAPNATTHPLYQKYVAGEHDFEV
;
A
#
# COMPACT_ATOMS: atom_id res chain seq x y z
N MET A 1 -26.19 1.70 24.79
CA MET A 1 -25.73 0.50 23.98
C MET A 1 -25.59 0.86 22.50
N ALA A 2 -25.35 2.18 22.14
CA ALA A 2 -25.22 2.81 20.81
C ALA A 2 -23.85 3.49 20.69
N LEU A 3 -22.90 3.25 21.63
CA LEU A 3 -21.61 3.97 21.55
C LEU A 3 -20.47 2.97 21.32
N LYS A 4 -20.82 1.65 21.11
CA LYS A 4 -19.75 0.63 20.93
C LYS A 4 -19.61 0.25 19.46
N HIS A 5 -20.49 0.77 18.58
CA HIS A 5 -20.47 0.42 17.14
C HIS A 5 -19.80 1.54 16.32
N ARG A 6 -19.51 2.72 16.97
CA ARG A 6 -18.85 3.84 16.27
C ARG A 6 -17.33 3.77 16.43
N LYS A 7 -16.87 2.86 17.31
CA LYS A 7 -15.42 2.74 17.60
C LYS A 7 -14.79 1.62 16.76
N SER A 8 -15.61 0.74 16.14
CA SER A 8 -15.12 -0.39 15.31
C SER A 8 -15.05 0.01 13.84
N TRP A 9 -15.72 1.24 13.45
CA TRP A 9 -15.63 1.77 12.07
C TRP A 9 -14.50 2.80 11.96
N LEU A 10 -14.06 3.31 13.08
CA LEU A 10 -12.99 4.32 13.12
C LEU A 10 -11.62 3.66 13.25
N THR A 11 -11.60 2.31 13.53
CA THR A 11 -10.34 1.50 13.57
C THR A 11 -10.03 0.92 12.20
N ALA A 12 -11.02 0.92 11.25
CA ALA A 12 -10.84 0.43 9.86
C ALA A 12 -10.39 1.58 8.94
N CYS A 13 -10.52 2.88 9.43
CA CYS A 13 -10.17 4.04 8.58
C CYS A 13 -8.75 4.54 8.91
N THR A 14 -8.15 4.02 9.98
CA THR A 14 -6.82 4.47 10.45
C THR A 14 -5.73 3.53 9.90
N LEU A 15 -5.97 2.46 9.14
CA LEU A 15 -5.02 1.47 8.60
C LEU A 15 -4.62 1.83 7.16
N VAL A 16 -5.16 3.03 6.57
CA VAL A 16 -4.86 3.50 5.20
C VAL A 16 -3.80 4.61 5.28
N ALA A 17 -3.10 4.91 6.44
CA ALA A 17 -2.32 6.17 6.49
C ALA A 17 -0.89 5.85 6.95
N ILE A 18 -0.11 4.70 6.66
CA ILE A 18 1.20 4.53 7.36
C ILE A 18 2.25 4.16 6.33
N ALA A 19 2.83 5.01 5.41
CA ALA A 19 4.20 4.48 5.11
C ALA A 19 5.01 5.57 4.40
N VAL A 20 5.87 6.50 5.04
CA VAL A 20 7.05 6.99 4.28
C VAL A 20 8.14 7.42 5.27
N GLY A 21 9.43 6.80 5.18
CA GLY A 21 10.68 7.58 5.04
C GLY A 21 11.91 6.68 4.99
N VAL A 22 12.99 6.76 4.12
CA VAL A 22 14.09 6.98 3.16
C VAL A 22 15.39 6.56 3.85
N GLY A 23 16.48 5.94 3.07
CA GLY A 23 17.69 6.46 2.37
C GLY A 23 18.77 5.37 2.30
N TRP A 24 19.32 4.98 1.11
CA TRP A 24 20.41 4.98 0.12
C TRP A 24 21.64 4.26 0.69
N THR A 25 21.98 2.98 0.13
CA THR A 25 23.33 2.57 -0.36
C THR A 25 23.24 1.18 -0.97
N PHE A 26 22.86 1.05 -2.36
CA PHE A 26 23.70 0.25 -3.30
C PHE A 26 23.02 0.23 -4.66
N ALA A 27 23.22 1.22 -5.56
CA ALA A 27 23.28 1.11 -7.03
C ALA A 27 24.56 0.39 -7.47
N GLN A 28 24.44 -0.99 -7.61
CA GLN A 28 25.22 -1.56 -8.73
C GLN A 28 24.29 -1.86 -9.91
N PRO A 29 24.56 -1.26 -11.16
CA PRO A 29 24.05 -1.74 -12.46
C PRO A 29 24.67 -3.09 -12.85
N GLY A 30 24.00 -4.23 -12.35
CA GLY A 30 24.53 -5.49 -12.93
C GLY A 30 23.37 -6.42 -13.35
N THR A 31 22.80 -6.30 -14.59
CA THR A 31 22.50 -7.43 -15.50
C THR A 31 22.43 -8.75 -14.73
N ASN A 32 21.29 -8.97 -13.96
CA ASN A 32 20.93 -10.40 -13.70
C ASN A 32 19.44 -10.49 -13.32
N GLN A 33 18.41 -10.51 -14.25
CA GLN A 33 17.35 -11.51 -14.49
C GLN A 33 17.31 -12.56 -13.37
N ASN A 34 17.26 -12.13 -12.12
CA ASN A 34 16.48 -12.87 -11.11
C ASN A 34 15.57 -11.90 -10.36
N GLN A 35 14.55 -11.37 -11.15
CA GLN A 35 13.46 -10.39 -11.24
C GLN A 35 12.60 -10.41 -9.96
N SER A 36 13.10 -9.94 -8.87
CA SER A 36 12.09 -9.54 -7.87
C SER A 36 10.75 -9.20 -8.53
N PRO A 37 9.70 -10.10 -8.25
CA PRO A 37 8.43 -9.84 -8.92
C PRO A 37 8.03 -8.35 -8.85
N ALA A 38 7.74 -7.76 -10.05
CA ALA A 38 7.14 -6.41 -10.09
C ALA A 38 5.96 -6.29 -9.11
N PRO A 39 5.90 -5.18 -8.39
CA PRO A 39 4.85 -4.97 -7.37
C PRO A 39 3.46 -5.39 -7.88
N VAL A 40 3.20 -5.28 -9.10
CA VAL A 40 1.86 -5.62 -9.63
C VAL A 40 1.66 -7.15 -9.62
N ASN A 41 2.78 -7.86 -9.57
CA ASN A 41 2.64 -9.33 -9.52
C ASN A 41 2.12 -9.81 -8.16
N LEU A 42 2.09 -8.86 -7.30
CA LEU A 42 1.65 -9.28 -5.95
C LEU A 42 0.16 -8.99 -5.75
N LEU A 43 -0.44 -8.48 -6.79
CA LEU A 43 -1.87 -8.17 -6.63
C LEU A 43 -2.72 -9.25 -7.30
N PRO A 44 -3.87 -9.45 -6.71
CA PRO A 44 -4.72 -10.53 -7.25
C PRO A 44 -5.33 -10.16 -8.61
N GLN A 45 -5.57 -11.17 -9.43
CA GLN A 45 -6.13 -10.96 -10.79
C GLN A 45 -7.57 -10.46 -10.71
N GLU A 46 -8.30 -10.93 -9.70
CA GLU A 46 -9.74 -10.63 -9.69
C GLU A 46 -10.03 -9.41 -8.82
N ALA A 47 -9.12 -8.42 -8.89
CA ALA A 47 -9.35 -7.20 -8.08
C ALA A 47 -10.50 -6.38 -8.67
N LEU A 48 -11.48 -6.06 -7.76
CA LEU A 48 -12.54 -5.13 -8.20
C LEU A 48 -11.99 -3.71 -8.38
N LEU A 49 -11.09 -3.34 -7.53
CA LEU A 49 -10.38 -2.04 -7.65
C LEU A 49 -8.88 -2.28 -7.74
N PHE A 50 -8.38 -1.53 -8.82
CA PHE A 50 -6.92 -1.64 -9.04
C PHE A 50 -6.35 -0.25 -9.32
N VAL A 51 -5.43 0.04 -8.37
CA VAL A 51 -4.75 1.33 -8.60
C VAL A 51 -3.24 1.12 -8.47
N THR A 52 -2.57 1.66 -9.53
CA THR A 52 -1.10 1.57 -9.38
C THR A 52 -0.47 2.87 -9.90
N THR A 53 0.56 3.20 -9.24
CA THR A 53 1.41 4.28 -9.78
C THR A 53 2.89 3.88 -9.70
N ASP A 54 3.64 4.13 -10.82
CA ASP A 54 5.07 3.73 -10.84
C ASP A 54 5.93 4.78 -10.13
N GLY A 55 5.22 5.87 -9.67
CA GLY A 55 6.01 6.94 -9.02
C GLY A 55 6.56 7.92 -10.07
N SER A 56 6.90 9.11 -9.57
CA SER A 56 7.33 10.21 -10.47
C SER A 56 8.78 10.03 -10.93
N LEU A 57 9.52 9.15 -10.17
CA LEU A 57 10.94 9.01 -10.56
C LEU A 57 11.06 8.34 -11.93
N ALA A 58 10.24 7.51 -12.25
CA ALA A 58 10.37 6.76 -13.52
C ALA A 58 9.98 7.63 -14.72
N HIS A 59 9.35 8.83 -14.42
CA HIS A 59 8.93 9.65 -15.58
C HIS A 59 9.29 11.12 -15.34
N ARG A 60 10.33 11.28 -14.60
CA ARG A 60 10.69 12.64 -14.16
C ARG A 60 11.02 13.52 -15.36
N ASP A 61 11.72 12.91 -16.31
CA ASP A 61 12.11 13.76 -17.46
C ASP A 61 10.89 14.15 -18.30
N ALA A 62 9.98 13.28 -18.49
CA ALA A 62 8.74 13.59 -19.25
C ALA A 62 7.79 14.46 -18.41
N TRP A 63 7.71 14.30 -17.10
CA TRP A 63 6.84 15.08 -16.19
C TRP A 63 7.30 16.55 -16.15
N GLU A 64 8.70 16.69 -16.12
CA GLU A 64 9.23 18.06 -16.02
C GLU A 64 8.94 18.86 -17.30
N GLN A 65 8.57 18.12 -18.26
CA GLN A 65 8.34 18.84 -19.54
C GLN A 65 6.86 19.16 -19.72
N THR A 66 5.97 18.76 -18.73
CA THR A 66 4.51 18.98 -18.92
C THR A 66 4.15 20.38 -18.43
N ALA A 67 3.14 20.96 -19.03
CA ALA A 67 2.62 22.29 -18.66
C ALA A 67 2.08 22.27 -17.22
N ALA A 68 1.67 21.10 -16.82
CA ALA A 68 1.19 20.92 -15.43
C ALA A 68 2.34 21.07 -14.41
N TYR A 69 3.55 20.52 -14.81
CA TYR A 69 4.73 20.70 -13.94
C TYR A 69 5.12 22.18 -13.86
N GLN A 70 5.08 22.82 -14.96
CA GLN A 70 5.48 24.24 -14.98
C GLN A 70 4.43 25.12 -14.27
N ALA A 71 3.20 24.74 -14.35
CA ALA A 71 2.11 25.49 -13.70
C ALA A 71 2.16 25.29 -12.18
N ILE A 72 2.58 24.08 -11.79
CA ILE A 72 2.63 23.79 -10.34
C ILE A 72 3.90 24.43 -9.75
N GLU A 73 4.97 24.50 -10.47
CA GLU A 73 6.22 25.11 -9.96
C GLU A 73 6.17 26.63 -10.04
N GLU A 74 5.49 27.13 -11.08
CA GLU A 74 5.55 28.59 -11.32
C GLU A 74 4.32 29.27 -10.71
N SER A 75 3.23 28.48 -10.36
CA SER A 75 1.95 29.11 -9.99
C SER A 75 1.81 29.14 -8.46
N GLY A 76 2.90 28.93 -7.62
CA GLY A 76 2.71 29.09 -6.16
C GLY A 76 1.85 27.97 -5.57
N LEU A 77 1.42 26.90 -6.29
CA LEU A 77 0.58 25.76 -5.90
C LEU A 77 1.36 24.84 -4.95
N GLU A 78 2.62 25.07 -4.98
CA GLU A 78 3.44 24.37 -3.96
C GLU A 78 3.03 24.79 -2.54
N ALA A 79 2.80 25.97 -2.46
CA ALA A 79 2.31 26.49 -1.16
C ALA A 79 0.91 25.96 -0.83
N MET A 80 0.07 25.78 -1.77
CA MET A 80 -1.25 25.15 -1.58
C MET A 80 -1.12 23.66 -1.25
N PHE A 81 -0.14 23.02 -1.87
CA PHE A 81 0.12 21.60 -1.56
C PHE A 81 0.62 21.46 -0.12
N GLU A 82 1.43 22.43 0.28
CA GLU A 82 1.94 22.39 1.68
C GLU A 82 0.79 22.63 2.66
N LYS A 83 -0.19 23.40 2.27
CA LYS A 83 -1.35 23.69 3.13
C LYS A 83 -2.32 22.50 3.17
N VAL A 84 -2.45 21.86 2.09
CA VAL A 84 -3.30 20.65 2.03
C VAL A 84 -2.65 19.52 2.85
N ILE A 85 -1.35 19.51 2.73
CA ILE A 85 -0.64 18.50 3.55
C ILE A 85 -0.79 18.85 5.03
N ASP A 86 -0.70 20.11 5.30
CA ASP A 86 -0.88 20.57 6.70
C ASP A 86 -2.31 20.32 7.17
N GLY A 87 -3.27 20.50 6.33
CA GLY A 87 -4.68 20.17 6.62
C GLY A 87 -4.89 18.67 6.88
N PHE A 88 -4.19 17.86 6.12
CA PHE A 88 -4.29 16.41 6.35
C PHE A 88 -3.59 16.03 7.66
N HIS A 89 -2.56 16.85 8.01
CA HIS A 89 -1.89 16.64 9.29
C HIS A 89 -2.81 16.98 10.47
N GLN A 90 -3.54 17.93 10.31
CA GLN A 90 -4.46 18.37 11.38
C GLN A 90 -5.67 17.44 11.50
N LEU A 91 -6.09 16.99 10.41
CA LEU A 91 -7.20 16.02 10.38
C LEU A 91 -6.75 14.64 10.90
N ALA A 92 -5.55 14.27 10.58
CA ALA A 92 -4.98 12.99 11.04
C ALA A 92 -4.64 13.08 12.55
N ALA A 93 -4.23 14.22 13.01
CA ALA A 93 -3.98 14.45 14.45
C ALA A 93 -5.30 14.48 15.23
N ALA A 94 -6.31 14.99 14.66
CA ALA A 94 -7.65 15.05 15.27
C ALA A 94 -8.30 13.66 15.34
N GLN A 95 -7.81 12.74 14.50
CA GLN A 95 -8.39 11.38 14.46
C GLN A 95 -7.45 10.37 15.10
N GLY A 96 -6.46 10.91 15.90
CA GLY A 96 -5.56 10.04 16.71
C GLY A 96 -4.54 9.30 15.85
N ALA A 97 -4.41 9.72 14.55
CA ALA A 97 -3.44 9.14 13.58
C ALA A 97 -2.17 9.98 13.55
N GLY A 98 -1.85 10.77 14.72
CA GLY A 98 -0.68 11.66 14.91
C GLY A 98 0.63 10.95 14.58
N GLY A 99 0.66 9.57 14.66
CA GLY A 99 1.81 8.71 14.34
C GLY A 99 2.09 8.64 12.83
N PHE A 100 1.02 8.88 11.98
CA PHE A 100 1.10 8.95 10.50
C PHE A 100 1.64 10.30 10.03
N VAL A 101 1.39 11.33 10.80
CA VAL A 101 1.87 12.69 10.51
C VAL A 101 3.38 12.78 10.82
N SER A 102 3.97 11.92 11.72
CA SER A 102 5.40 11.88 12.06
C SER A 102 6.17 10.98 11.11
N LEU A 103 5.49 10.01 10.38
CA LEU A 103 6.03 9.26 9.23
C LEU A 103 6.40 10.18 8.08
N GLY A 104 6.50 11.52 8.27
CA GLY A 104 7.41 12.53 7.69
C GLY A 104 7.32 12.55 6.16
N ARG A 105 7.49 13.76 5.58
CA ARG A 105 7.95 14.17 4.23
C ARG A 105 8.70 13.05 3.52
N THR A 106 9.41 12.17 4.23
CA THR A 106 10.25 11.13 3.60
C THR A 106 9.38 9.97 3.08
N ALA A 107 8.47 9.56 3.75
CA ALA A 107 7.54 8.47 3.30
C ALA A 107 6.66 8.98 2.14
N LEU A 108 6.28 10.27 2.27
CA LEU A 108 5.48 10.83 1.16
C LEU A 108 6.34 11.02 -0.09
N ILE A 109 7.49 11.51 0.13
CA ILE A 109 8.40 11.65 -1.02
C ILE A 109 8.73 10.28 -1.61
N HIS A 110 8.90 9.29 -0.79
CA HIS A 110 9.18 7.95 -1.32
C HIS A 110 7.99 7.41 -2.13
N LEU A 111 6.84 7.57 -1.61
CA LEU A 111 5.66 7.10 -2.36
C LEU A 111 5.54 7.85 -3.70
N ARG A 112 5.77 9.15 -3.55
CA ARG A 112 5.76 9.92 -4.80
C ARG A 112 6.81 9.40 -5.78
N ASP A 113 8.03 9.05 -5.22
CA ASP A 113 9.13 8.72 -6.15
C ASP A 113 9.01 7.26 -6.64
N HIS A 114 8.43 6.39 -5.83
CA HIS A 114 8.60 4.96 -6.20
C HIS A 114 7.22 4.34 -6.43
N GLY A 115 6.18 5.07 -5.99
CA GLY A 115 4.80 4.67 -6.36
C GLY A 115 4.26 3.62 -5.38
N LEU A 116 3.06 3.15 -5.63
CA LEU A 116 2.38 2.11 -4.83
C LEU A 116 1.37 1.38 -5.72
N SER A 117 1.06 0.21 -5.20
CA SER A 117 -0.03 -0.55 -5.87
C SER A 117 -1.05 -1.00 -4.83
N LEU A 118 -2.28 -0.80 -5.29
CA LEU A 118 -3.38 -1.20 -4.39
C LEU A 118 -4.44 -2.01 -5.15
N ALA A 119 -4.90 -3.01 -4.39
CA ALA A 119 -5.98 -3.82 -4.99
C ALA A 119 -6.95 -4.25 -3.90
N ALA A 120 -8.20 -4.19 -4.33
CA ALA A 120 -9.23 -4.74 -3.42
C ALA A 120 -10.09 -5.77 -4.18
N THR A 121 -10.40 -6.84 -3.36
CA THR A 121 -11.12 -7.96 -4.01
C THR A 121 -12.30 -8.35 -3.13
N VAL A 122 -13.32 -8.86 -3.94
CA VAL A 122 -14.47 -9.46 -3.24
C VAL A 122 -14.58 -10.92 -3.69
N VAL A 123 -14.60 -11.73 -2.70
CA VAL A 123 -14.71 -13.17 -3.01
C VAL A 123 -16.12 -13.68 -2.66
N PRO A 124 -16.84 -14.13 -3.78
CA PRO A 124 -18.18 -14.66 -3.50
C PRO A 124 -18.12 -15.99 -2.72
N GLN A 125 -18.95 -16.06 -1.65
CA GLN A 125 -18.99 -17.33 -0.88
C GLN A 125 -20.27 -18.09 -1.19
N GLN A 126 -20.16 -19.48 -1.41
CA GLN A 126 -21.27 -20.38 -1.79
C GLN A 126 -22.39 -20.36 -0.74
N ASN A 127 -22.12 -20.04 0.52
CA ASN A 127 -23.18 -19.96 1.56
C ASN A 127 -22.80 -18.90 2.61
N GLY A 128 -23.00 -17.58 2.23
CA GLY A 128 -22.75 -16.46 3.16
C GLY A 128 -22.41 -15.18 2.39
N PRO A 129 -22.34 -14.06 3.21
CA PRO A 129 -22.03 -12.77 2.57
C PRO A 129 -20.62 -12.76 1.97
N PRO A 130 -20.49 -12.12 0.76
CA PRO A 130 -19.18 -12.04 0.12
C PRO A 130 -18.10 -11.49 1.07
N THR A 131 -16.99 -12.14 0.95
CA THR A 131 -15.83 -11.61 1.72
C THR A 131 -14.84 -10.94 0.76
N GLY A 132 -13.98 -10.07 1.54
CA GLY A 132 -13.02 -9.38 0.66
C GLY A 132 -11.74 -9.02 1.42
N TYR A 133 -10.79 -8.81 0.58
CA TYR A 133 -9.54 -8.36 1.19
C TYR A 133 -8.84 -7.35 0.28
N ALA A 134 -7.99 -6.57 0.91
CA ALA A 134 -7.22 -5.59 0.12
C ALA A 134 -5.72 -5.78 0.35
N ILE A 135 -5.01 -5.44 -0.75
CA ILE A 135 -3.54 -5.53 -0.66
C ILE A 135 -2.96 -4.19 -1.10
N LEU A 136 -2.12 -3.69 -0.23
CA LEU A 136 -1.31 -2.51 -0.59
C LEU A 136 0.18 -2.85 -0.66
N VAL A 137 0.72 -2.49 -1.79
CA VAL A 137 2.16 -2.76 -1.94
C VAL A 137 2.88 -1.42 -2.07
N LEU A 138 3.65 -1.17 -1.07
CA LEU A 138 4.53 0.03 -1.19
C LEU A 138 5.85 -0.35 -1.89
N HIS A 139 6.02 0.33 -3.05
CA HIS A 139 7.17 -0.07 -3.89
C HIS A 139 8.49 0.33 -3.21
N ASP A 140 9.42 -0.64 -3.10
CA ASP A 140 10.78 -0.41 -2.58
C ASP A 140 10.71 0.17 -1.15
N ALA A 141 9.78 -0.35 -0.39
CA ALA A 141 9.63 0.27 0.95
C ALA A 141 9.83 -0.78 2.05
N ALA A 142 10.59 -1.81 1.78
CA ALA A 142 10.79 -2.87 2.79
C ALA A 142 11.46 -2.28 4.05
N ARG A 143 12.19 -1.30 3.91
CA ARG A 143 12.95 -0.73 5.04
C ARG A 143 12.02 -0.02 6.04
N PHE A 144 10.83 0.21 5.55
CA PHE A 144 9.94 0.96 6.45
C PHE A 144 9.08 0.01 7.27
N GLU A 145 9.44 -1.19 7.26
CA GLU A 145 8.55 -2.17 7.92
C GLU A 145 8.42 -1.86 9.42
N GLU A 146 9.48 -1.60 10.02
CA GLU A 146 9.42 -1.38 11.48
C GLU A 146 8.59 -0.13 11.81
N THR A 147 8.85 0.89 11.02
CA THR A 147 8.07 2.12 11.26
C THR A 147 6.56 1.88 11.05
N VAL A 148 6.26 1.23 10.00
CA VAL A 148 4.83 0.95 9.74
C VAL A 148 4.28 0.03 10.85
N ALA A 149 5.12 -0.88 11.26
CA ALA A 149 4.66 -1.79 12.34
C ALA A 149 4.35 -0.99 13.61
N GLN A 150 5.16 -0.11 13.93
CA GLN A 150 4.95 0.68 15.16
C GLN A 150 3.70 1.55 15.03
N LEU A 151 3.50 2.01 13.84
CA LEU A 151 2.28 2.82 13.64
C LEU A 151 1.01 1.97 13.78
N ILE A 152 1.13 0.86 13.19
CA ILE A 152 -0.09 0.03 13.24
C ILE A 152 -0.31 -0.44 14.68
N MET A 153 0.76 -0.76 15.28
CA MET A 153 0.62 -1.24 16.66
C MET A 153 0.25 -0.07 17.58
N GLY A 154 0.85 1.02 17.41
CA GLY A 154 0.50 2.23 18.18
C GLY A 154 -0.95 2.68 17.96
N GLY A 155 -1.42 2.55 16.74
CA GLY A 155 -2.80 2.95 16.38
C GLY A 155 -3.84 2.02 16.98
N THR A 156 -3.39 0.79 17.29
CA THR A 156 -4.40 -0.14 17.83
C THR A 156 -4.35 -0.14 19.36
N GLN A 157 -3.56 0.82 19.93
CA GLN A 157 -3.39 0.99 21.38
C GLN A 157 -3.21 -0.36 22.08
N GLY A 158 -2.65 -1.33 21.35
CA GLY A 158 -2.28 -2.63 21.95
C GLY A 158 -3.46 -3.60 22.00
N GLU A 159 -4.47 -3.28 21.39
CA GLU A 159 -5.67 -4.13 21.47
C GLU A 159 -5.56 -5.36 20.55
N LEU A 160 -4.62 -5.22 19.68
CA LEU A 160 -4.49 -6.38 18.78
C LEU A 160 -3.26 -7.20 19.17
N ASP A 161 -3.45 -8.52 19.14
CA ASP A 161 -2.31 -9.41 19.44
C ASP A 161 -1.61 -9.83 18.14
N PHE A 162 -0.52 -9.12 17.93
CA PHE A 162 0.18 -9.41 16.65
C PHE A 162 1.08 -10.65 16.84
N GLN A 163 1.01 -11.46 15.78
CA GLN A 163 1.87 -12.65 15.75
C GLN A 163 2.77 -12.64 14.50
N GLN A 164 3.93 -13.27 14.76
CA GLN A 164 4.81 -13.45 13.58
C GLN A 164 4.90 -14.94 13.23
N ALA A 165 4.67 -15.16 11.98
CA ALA A 165 4.78 -16.57 11.54
C ALA A 165 5.47 -16.64 10.17
N ASP A 166 6.20 -17.82 10.09
CA ASP A 166 6.76 -18.10 8.74
C ASP A 166 5.67 -18.73 7.84
N LYS A 167 5.37 -18.00 6.77
CA LYS A 167 4.39 -18.52 5.79
C LYS A 167 5.00 -18.55 4.39
N ALA A 168 5.20 -19.78 3.94
CA ALA A 168 5.77 -20.01 2.59
C ALA A 168 7.12 -19.32 2.44
N GLY A 169 7.95 -19.36 3.59
CA GLY A 169 9.33 -18.81 3.53
C GLY A 169 9.37 -17.31 3.81
N ARG A 170 8.17 -16.72 4.24
CA ARG A 170 8.08 -15.27 4.53
C ARG A 170 7.80 -15.07 6.02
N THR A 171 8.51 -14.16 6.48
CA THR A 171 8.15 -13.78 7.86
C THR A 171 7.03 -12.72 7.84
N VAL A 172 5.86 -13.23 8.31
CA VAL A 172 4.66 -12.37 8.21
C VAL A 172 4.20 -12.01 9.63
N THR A 173 4.04 -10.67 9.76
CA THR A 173 3.40 -10.21 11.02
C THR A 173 1.90 -9.93 10.77
N PHE A 174 1.08 -10.47 11.70
CA PHE A 174 -0.36 -10.28 11.41
C PHE A 174 -1.15 -10.41 12.71
N ALA A 175 -2.34 -9.94 12.67
CA ALA A 175 -3.26 -10.07 13.81
C ALA A 175 -4.70 -10.10 13.30
N VAL A 176 -5.50 -10.77 14.16
CA VAL A 176 -6.94 -10.80 13.83
C VAL A 176 -7.67 -9.76 14.70
N ILE A 177 -8.47 -8.98 14.01
CA ILE A 177 -9.22 -7.94 14.75
C ILE A 177 -10.34 -8.58 15.57
N PRO A 178 -10.29 -8.26 16.89
CA PRO A 178 -11.31 -8.86 17.76
C PRO A 178 -12.72 -8.38 17.40
N ASP A 179 -13.73 -9.27 17.52
CA ASP A 179 -15.16 -8.94 17.33
C ASP A 179 -15.47 -8.67 15.85
N SER A 180 -14.57 -9.15 14.93
CA SER A 180 -14.84 -9.08 13.49
C SER A 180 -14.97 -10.50 12.93
N PRO A 181 -15.66 -10.65 11.82
CA PRO A 181 -15.85 -12.00 11.23
C PRO A 181 -14.53 -12.58 10.71
N GLY A 182 -13.41 -12.34 11.48
CA GLY A 182 -12.15 -12.96 11.05
C GLY A 182 -11.28 -11.99 10.24
N VAL A 183 -11.58 -10.74 10.35
CA VAL A 183 -10.76 -9.74 9.63
C VAL A 183 -9.34 -9.70 10.24
N GLU A 184 -8.40 -9.73 9.24
CA GLU A 184 -7.01 -9.71 9.71
C GLU A 184 -6.23 -8.61 8.98
N VAL A 185 -5.21 -8.22 9.69
CA VAL A 185 -4.23 -7.31 9.05
C VAL A 185 -2.84 -7.95 9.15
N GLY A 186 -2.14 -7.73 8.08
CA GLY A 186 -0.80 -8.36 8.07
C GLY A 186 0.14 -7.58 7.15
N TRP A 187 1.43 -7.73 7.52
CA TRP A 187 2.41 -7.11 6.61
C TRP A 187 3.70 -7.91 6.61
N TRP A 188 4.44 -7.80 5.48
CA TRP A 188 5.76 -8.46 5.34
C TRP A 188 6.53 -7.78 4.20
N GLN A 189 7.84 -8.21 4.14
CA GLN A 189 8.67 -7.71 3.03
C GLN A 189 8.73 -8.74 1.89
N GLU A 190 8.53 -8.08 0.69
CA GLU A 190 8.63 -8.97 -0.48
C GLU A 190 9.49 -8.29 -1.56
N SER A 191 10.63 -8.95 -1.83
CA SER A 191 11.52 -8.49 -2.92
C SER A 191 11.76 -6.98 -2.83
N GLY A 192 12.00 -6.44 -1.62
CA GLY A 192 12.34 -5.00 -1.47
C GLY A 192 11.09 -4.13 -1.27
N HIS A 193 9.85 -4.77 -1.38
CA HIS A 193 8.60 -4.01 -1.19
C HIS A 193 8.00 -4.34 0.18
N LEU A 194 7.23 -3.37 0.57
CA LEU A 194 6.44 -3.68 1.79
C LEU A 194 4.99 -3.97 1.41
N VAL A 195 4.56 -5.13 1.90
CA VAL A 195 3.20 -5.59 1.53
C VAL A 195 2.32 -5.49 2.79
N LEU A 196 1.19 -4.80 2.54
CA LEU A 196 0.18 -4.74 3.63
C LEU A 196 -1.16 -5.31 3.15
N VAL A 197 -1.72 -6.04 4.10
CA VAL A 197 -3.00 -6.65 3.68
C VAL A 197 -4.01 -6.51 4.82
N ALA A 198 -5.23 -6.47 4.37
CA ALA A 198 -6.30 -6.43 5.38
C ALA A 198 -7.59 -7.02 4.81
N GLY A 199 -8.28 -7.73 5.64
CA GLY A 199 -9.55 -8.35 5.22
C GLY A 199 -9.65 -9.81 5.71
N ILE A 200 -10.65 -10.44 5.23
CA ILE A 200 -10.86 -11.85 5.64
C ILE A 200 -9.96 -12.76 4.81
N GLN A 201 -9.06 -13.51 5.57
CA GLN A 201 -8.09 -14.42 4.94
C GLN A 201 -7.11 -13.65 4.04
N ALA A 202 -6.96 -12.43 4.39
CA ALA A 202 -6.15 -11.53 3.53
C ALA A 202 -4.70 -12.03 3.44
N VAL A 203 -4.08 -12.47 4.53
CA VAL A 203 -2.65 -12.88 4.53
C VAL A 203 -2.46 -14.11 3.66
N ASP A 204 -3.27 -15.09 3.89
CA ASP A 204 -3.07 -16.34 3.10
C ASP A 204 -3.38 -16.10 1.62
N SER A 205 -4.41 -15.31 1.39
CA SER A 205 -4.73 -15.03 -0.03
C SER A 205 -3.60 -14.28 -0.73
N ALA A 206 -3.07 -13.31 -0.01
CA ALA A 206 -1.99 -12.53 -0.64
C ALA A 206 -0.74 -13.39 -0.83
N ILE A 207 -0.49 -14.28 0.07
CA ILE A 207 0.69 -15.16 -0.07
C ILE A 207 0.48 -16.12 -1.25
N ALA A 208 -0.78 -16.56 -1.40
CA ALA A 208 -1.05 -17.44 -2.54
C ALA A 208 -0.75 -16.73 -3.87
N VAL A 209 -1.06 -15.48 -3.92
CA VAL A 209 -0.74 -14.74 -5.17
C VAL A 209 0.79 -14.60 -5.30
N ALA A 210 1.42 -14.26 -4.18
CA ALA A 210 2.89 -14.02 -4.22
C ALA A 210 3.66 -15.30 -4.59
N THR A 211 3.11 -16.46 -4.28
CA THR A 211 3.85 -17.72 -4.56
C THR A 211 3.44 -18.27 -5.92
N GLY A 212 2.46 -17.57 -6.51
CA GLY A 212 2.03 -18.05 -7.84
C GLY A 212 0.93 -19.11 -7.74
N GLU A 213 0.51 -19.42 -6.55
CA GLU A 213 -0.58 -20.42 -6.39
C GLU A 213 -1.93 -19.84 -6.83
N ALA A 214 -2.01 -18.50 -6.76
CA ALA A 214 -3.19 -17.83 -7.33
C ALA A 214 -2.74 -16.84 -8.41
N PRO A 215 -3.68 -16.63 -9.42
CA PRO A 215 -3.30 -15.74 -10.53
C PRO A 215 -3.12 -14.28 -10.05
N ASN A 216 -2.19 -13.61 -10.71
CA ASN A 216 -1.99 -12.18 -10.34
C ASN A 216 -2.53 -11.26 -11.43
N ALA A 217 -2.48 -9.97 -11.08
CA ALA A 217 -3.17 -8.93 -11.89
C ALA A 217 -2.64 -8.92 -13.32
N THR A 218 -1.41 -9.33 -13.49
CA THR A 218 -0.84 -9.20 -14.86
C THR A 218 -1.45 -10.25 -15.81
N THR A 219 -2.13 -11.14 -15.29
CA THR A 219 -2.72 -12.16 -16.19
C THR A 219 -4.14 -11.77 -16.59
N HIS A 220 -4.71 -10.62 -16.01
CA HIS A 220 -6.07 -10.20 -16.39
C HIS A 220 -6.08 -9.53 -17.77
N PRO A 221 -7.12 -9.86 -18.61
CA PRO A 221 -7.18 -9.32 -19.98
C PRO A 221 -7.19 -7.79 -19.99
N LEU A 222 -7.88 -7.16 -18.98
CA LEU A 222 -7.93 -5.69 -18.96
C LEU A 222 -6.54 -5.10 -18.64
N TYR A 223 -5.88 -5.77 -17.74
CA TYR A 223 -4.50 -5.31 -17.51
C TYR A 223 -3.66 -5.39 -18.78
N GLN A 224 -3.74 -6.40 -19.46
CA GLN A 224 -2.93 -6.55 -20.69
C GLN A 224 -3.33 -5.50 -21.74
N LYS A 225 -4.57 -5.21 -21.72
CA LYS A 225 -5.04 -4.28 -22.76
C LYS A 225 -4.67 -2.82 -22.41
N TYR A 226 -4.73 -2.45 -21.12
CA TYR A 226 -4.70 -1.00 -20.85
C TYR A 226 -3.41 -0.63 -20.12
N VAL A 227 -2.82 -1.61 -19.52
CA VAL A 227 -1.65 -1.23 -18.71
C VAL A 227 -0.38 -1.82 -19.34
N ALA A 228 -0.34 -3.08 -19.71
CA ALA A 228 0.88 -3.71 -20.28
C ALA A 228 1.24 -3.10 -21.63
N GLY A 229 0.22 -2.33 -22.22
CA GLY A 229 0.53 -1.71 -23.53
C GLY A 229 1.29 -0.39 -23.37
N GLU A 230 2.56 -0.18 -23.91
CA GLU A 230 3.35 1.07 -23.87
C GLU A 230 2.50 2.28 -24.27
N HIS A 231 1.90 2.91 -23.28
CA HIS A 231 1.19 4.15 -23.65
C HIS A 231 2.06 5.36 -23.31
N ASP A 232 2.78 5.88 -24.30
CA ASP A 232 3.62 7.09 -24.11
C ASP A 232 2.74 8.35 -23.99
N PHE A 233 3.23 9.20 -23.03
CA PHE A 233 2.62 10.55 -22.91
C PHE A 233 2.69 11.29 -24.25
N GLU A 234 1.49 11.36 -24.91
CA GLU A 234 1.50 12.17 -26.15
C GLU A 234 1.65 13.66 -25.81
N VAL A 235 2.82 14.23 -25.94
CA VAL A 235 3.01 15.68 -25.74
C VAL A 235 2.41 16.42 -26.94
#